data_AF-A0A520EA35-F1
#
_entry.id   AF-A0A520EA35-F1
#
_cell.length_a   1.000
_cell.length_b   1.000
_cell.length_c   1.000
_cell.angle_alpha   90.00
_cell.angle_beta   90.00
_cell.angle_gamma   90.00
#
_symmetry.space_group_name_H-M   'P 1'
#
loop_
_entity.id
_entity.type
_entity.pdbx_description
1 polymer ?
#
loop_
_entity_poly.entity_id
_entity_poly.type
_entity_poly.pdbx_seq_one_letter_code
_entity_poly.pdbx_strand_id
1 'polypeptide(L)'
;MSKAFTKESDSDNDDDGADAGIAPLPAGSKNYMTPQGYERLRSELLELIDVERPKVVEAVHWAAKNGDRSENGDYIYGKKRLREIDRRIRFLGKRLEVAELTDPAVHHGSDQIFFGATVRYADETGA
;
A
#
# COMPACT_ATOMS: atom_id res chain seq x y z
N MET A 1 3.11 16.12 -48.41
CA MET A 1 1.74 15.68 -48.10
C MET A 1 1.82 14.50 -47.15
N SER A 2 2.10 14.77 -45.87
CA SER A 2 2.34 13.78 -44.83
C SER A 2 1.02 13.39 -44.16
N LYS A 3 0.49 12.22 -44.51
CA LYS A 3 -0.49 11.50 -43.68
C LYS A 3 0.25 10.43 -42.91
N ALA A 4 0.80 10.81 -41.76
CA ALA A 4 1.10 9.89 -40.67
C ALA A 4 0.19 10.30 -39.52
N PHE A 5 -1.07 9.92 -39.61
CA PHE A 5 -2.01 9.99 -38.50
C PHE A 5 -1.65 8.80 -37.62
N THR A 6 -0.68 9.00 -36.71
CA THR A 6 -0.32 8.02 -35.69
C THR A 6 -1.54 7.83 -34.82
N LYS A 7 -2.15 6.65 -34.95
CA LYS A 7 -3.17 6.13 -34.06
C LYS A 7 -2.60 6.17 -32.64
N GLU A 8 -3.02 7.13 -31.83
CA GLU A 8 -2.91 6.98 -30.39
C GLU A 8 -3.79 5.78 -30.04
N SER A 9 -3.14 4.68 -29.71
CA SER A 9 -3.81 3.59 -29.04
C SER A 9 -4.25 4.13 -27.68
N ASP A 10 -5.55 4.36 -27.51
CA ASP A 10 -6.22 4.11 -26.24
C ASP A 10 -5.97 2.63 -25.92
N SER A 11 -4.79 2.33 -25.39
CA SER A 11 -4.64 1.16 -24.52
C SER A 11 -5.10 1.64 -23.16
N ASP A 12 -6.41 1.57 -22.95
CA ASP A 12 -6.96 1.23 -21.65
C ASP A 12 -6.32 -0.13 -21.27
N ASN A 13 -5.09 -0.09 -20.77
CA ASN A 13 -4.49 -1.21 -20.06
C ASN A 13 -5.13 -1.24 -18.68
N ASP A 14 -6.40 -1.64 -18.68
CA ASP A 14 -7.11 -2.21 -17.53
C ASP A 14 -6.64 -3.67 -17.35
N ASP A 15 -5.33 -3.87 -17.15
CA ASP A 15 -4.78 -5.01 -16.39
C ASP A 15 -3.25 -4.87 -16.18
N ASP A 16 -2.76 -5.28 -15.02
CA ASP A 16 -1.39 -5.80 -14.82
C ASP A 16 -0.14 -4.90 -14.97
N GLY A 17 -0.19 -3.64 -14.54
CA GLY A 17 0.99 -2.74 -14.58
C GLY A 17 1.61 -2.28 -13.25
N ALA A 18 1.07 -2.65 -12.09
CA ALA A 18 1.45 -2.01 -10.82
C ALA A 18 1.60 -2.98 -9.64
N ASP A 19 2.36 -4.05 -9.85
CA ASP A 19 3.07 -4.76 -8.77
C ASP A 19 4.46 -4.14 -8.49
N ALA A 20 4.76 -2.98 -9.09
CA ALA A 20 6.06 -2.32 -9.09
C ALA A 20 6.52 -1.73 -7.73
N GLY A 21 5.86 -2.07 -6.63
CA GLY A 21 6.17 -1.54 -5.29
C GLY A 21 6.34 -2.59 -4.19
N ILE A 22 6.05 -3.86 -4.48
CA ILE A 22 6.27 -4.95 -3.54
C ILE A 22 7.51 -5.68 -4.05
N ALA A 23 8.66 -5.44 -3.43
CA ALA A 23 9.79 -6.33 -3.64
C ALA A 23 9.32 -7.75 -3.27
N PRO A 24 9.34 -8.71 -4.21
CA PRO A 24 8.90 -10.06 -3.91
C PRO A 24 9.75 -10.59 -2.75
N LEU A 25 9.08 -11.19 -1.78
CA LEU A 25 9.78 -11.91 -0.73
C LEU A 25 10.64 -13.00 -1.39
N PRO A 26 11.89 -13.21 -0.96
CA PRO A 26 12.73 -14.27 -1.51
C PRO A 26 11.98 -15.60 -1.42
N ALA A 27 12.07 -16.41 -2.48
CA ALA A 27 11.35 -17.67 -2.57
C ALA A 27 11.63 -18.55 -1.33
N GLY A 28 10.56 -18.97 -0.66
CA GLY A 28 10.64 -19.77 0.58
C GLY A 28 10.68 -18.97 1.89
N SER A 29 10.62 -17.64 1.86
CA SER A 29 10.53 -16.81 3.07
C SER A 29 9.08 -16.51 3.45
N LYS A 30 8.79 -16.63 4.75
CA LYS A 30 7.50 -16.27 5.37
C LYS A 30 7.49 -14.78 5.72
N ASN A 31 6.35 -14.10 5.52
CA ASN A 31 6.21 -12.69 5.88
C ASN A 31 5.93 -12.53 7.37
N TYR A 32 6.97 -12.68 8.21
CA TYR A 32 6.80 -12.52 9.64
C TYR A 32 6.42 -11.08 10.00
N MET A 33 5.46 -10.94 10.90
CA MET A 33 4.97 -9.65 11.37
C MET A 33 4.74 -9.71 12.88
N THR A 34 5.10 -8.65 13.60
CA THR A 34 4.76 -8.56 15.03
C THR A 34 3.27 -8.23 15.19
N PRO A 35 2.62 -8.65 16.29
CA PRO A 35 1.22 -8.33 16.55
C PRO A 35 0.93 -6.82 16.49
N GLN A 36 1.81 -6.00 17.09
CA GLN A 36 1.69 -4.55 17.04
C GLN A 36 1.80 -3.99 15.61
N GLY A 37 2.69 -4.54 14.78
CA GLY A 37 2.83 -4.13 13.39
C GLY A 37 1.57 -4.45 12.58
N TYR A 38 1.00 -5.64 12.80
CA TYR A 38 -0.24 -6.07 12.15
C TYR A 38 -1.42 -5.18 12.52
N GLU A 39 -1.61 -4.89 13.81
CA GLU A 39 -2.69 -4.01 14.28
C GLU A 39 -2.62 -2.61 13.66
N ARG A 40 -1.42 -2.03 13.56
CA ARG A 40 -1.24 -0.73 12.90
C ARG A 40 -1.66 -0.78 11.43
N LEU A 41 -1.16 -1.74 10.67
CA LEU A 41 -1.51 -1.87 9.24
C LEU A 41 -3.00 -2.17 9.04
N ARG A 42 -3.60 -2.99 9.92
CA ARG A 42 -5.04 -3.26 9.92
C ARG A 42 -5.85 -2.01 10.23
N SER A 43 -5.45 -1.22 11.23
CA SER A 43 -6.12 0.04 11.56
C SER A 43 -6.08 1.04 10.41
N GLU A 44 -4.92 1.16 9.75
CA GLU A 44 -4.77 2.01 8.56
C GLU A 44 -5.68 1.53 7.42
N LEU A 45 -5.73 0.22 7.16
CA LEU A 45 -6.61 -0.37 6.14
C LEU A 45 -8.09 -0.06 6.41
N LEU A 46 -8.53 -0.20 7.66
CA LEU A 46 -9.91 0.10 8.06
C LEU A 46 -10.24 1.59 7.92
N GLU A 47 -9.35 2.48 8.37
CA GLU A 47 -9.53 3.93 8.20
C GLU A 47 -9.68 4.31 6.71
N LEU A 48 -8.86 3.71 5.84
CA LEU A 48 -8.93 3.96 4.40
C LEU A 48 -10.26 3.49 3.79
N ILE A 49 -10.75 2.31 4.20
CA ILE A 49 -11.98 1.71 3.65
C ILE A 49 -13.23 2.39 4.19
N ASP A 50 -13.30 2.58 5.50
CA ASP A 50 -14.53 2.98 6.20
C ASP A 50 -14.70 4.50 6.25
N VAL A 51 -13.60 5.26 6.18
CA VAL A 51 -13.60 6.71 6.40
C VAL A 51 -13.12 7.48 5.17
N GLU A 52 -11.88 7.28 4.74
CA GLU A 52 -11.29 8.13 3.69
C GLU A 52 -11.91 7.88 2.31
N ARG A 53 -12.01 6.61 1.89
CA ARG A 53 -12.50 6.26 0.56
C ARG A 53 -13.94 6.76 0.32
N PRO A 54 -14.91 6.57 1.23
CA PRO A 54 -16.26 7.08 1.04
C PRO A 54 -16.31 8.61 0.93
N LYS A 55 -15.55 9.33 1.77
CA LYS A 55 -15.47 10.80 1.73
C LYS A 55 -14.95 11.31 0.38
N VAL A 56 -13.90 10.69 -0.15
CA VAL A 56 -13.32 11.08 -1.44
C VAL A 56 -14.27 10.75 -2.59
N VAL A 57 -14.96 9.61 -2.54
CA VAL A 57 -15.97 9.25 -3.55
C VAL A 57 -17.12 10.26 -3.57
N GLU A 58 -17.62 10.66 -2.41
CA GLU A 58 -18.66 11.68 -2.30
C GLU A 58 -18.20 13.02 -2.87
N ALA A 59 -17.00 13.46 -2.53
CA ALA A 59 -16.40 14.70 -3.04
C ALA A 59 -16.24 14.67 -4.58
N VAL A 60 -15.73 13.57 -5.14
CA VAL A 60 -15.60 13.38 -6.59
C VAL A 60 -16.96 13.39 -7.27
N HIS A 61 -17.96 12.75 -6.66
CA HIS A 61 -19.32 12.71 -7.20
C HIS A 61 -19.98 14.09 -7.19
N TRP A 62 -19.77 14.89 -6.14
CA TRP A 62 -20.25 16.27 -6.09
C TRP A 62 -19.54 17.15 -7.13
N ALA A 63 -18.21 17.06 -7.23
CA ALA A 63 -17.44 17.79 -8.23
C ALA A 63 -17.89 17.45 -9.66
N ALA A 64 -18.22 16.18 -9.92
CA ALA A 64 -18.72 15.72 -11.22
C ALA A 64 -20.12 16.25 -11.57
N LYS A 65 -20.89 16.76 -10.59
CA LYS A 65 -22.21 17.38 -10.81
C LYS A 65 -22.12 18.89 -11.07
N ASN A 66 -21.06 19.54 -10.61
CA ASN A 66 -20.95 21.01 -10.60
C ASN A 66 -20.17 21.61 -11.77
N GLY A 67 -19.75 20.83 -12.77
CA GLY A 67 -19.06 21.39 -13.94
C GLY A 67 -18.55 20.35 -14.93
N ASP A 68 -17.82 20.84 -15.94
CA ASP A 68 -17.11 19.97 -16.87
C ASP A 68 -15.98 19.22 -16.15
N ARG A 69 -15.97 17.90 -16.33
CA ARG A 69 -15.00 16.99 -15.71
C ARG A 69 -13.58 17.20 -16.21
N SER A 70 -13.42 17.79 -17.40
CA SER A 70 -12.11 18.02 -18.00
C SER A 70 -11.38 19.24 -17.43
N GLU A 71 -12.13 20.22 -16.90
CA GLU A 71 -11.58 21.48 -16.38
C GLU A 71 -11.72 21.61 -14.85
N ASN A 72 -12.62 20.85 -14.24
CA ASN A 72 -12.81 20.89 -12.79
C ASN A 72 -11.64 20.26 -12.02
N GLY A 73 -10.82 21.11 -11.38
CA GLY A 73 -9.68 20.69 -10.55
C GLY A 73 -10.04 19.76 -9.40
N ASP A 74 -11.20 19.94 -8.76
CA ASP A 74 -11.65 19.09 -7.65
C ASP A 74 -11.94 17.67 -8.13
N TYR A 75 -12.52 17.53 -9.33
CA TYR A 75 -12.76 16.23 -9.94
C TYR A 75 -11.44 15.53 -10.30
N ILE A 76 -10.50 16.25 -10.95
CA ILE A 76 -9.20 15.70 -11.35
C ILE A 76 -8.40 15.25 -10.14
N TYR A 77 -8.28 16.12 -9.12
CA TYR A 77 -7.55 15.83 -7.90
C TYR A 77 -8.22 14.72 -7.09
N GLY A 78 -9.54 14.76 -6.92
CA GLY A 78 -10.28 13.72 -6.21
C GLY A 78 -10.14 12.34 -6.88
N LYS A 79 -10.15 12.28 -8.21
CA LYS A 79 -9.93 11.02 -8.96
C LYS A 79 -8.49 10.51 -8.84
N LYS A 80 -7.50 11.41 -8.73
CA LYS A 80 -6.11 11.01 -8.41
C LYS A 80 -6.01 10.46 -6.98
N ARG A 81 -6.58 11.17 -5.99
CA ARG A 81 -6.60 10.73 -4.59
C ARG A 81 -7.29 9.39 -4.40
N LEU A 82 -8.42 9.16 -5.09
CA LEU A 82 -9.13 7.88 -5.05
C LEU A 82 -8.24 6.73 -5.53
N ARG A 83 -7.49 6.93 -6.62
CA ARG A 83 -6.52 5.94 -7.12
C ARG A 83 -5.38 5.67 -6.15
N GLU A 84 -4.90 6.69 -5.44
CA GLU A 84 -3.88 6.54 -4.39
C GLU A 84 -4.40 5.70 -3.22
N ILE A 85 -5.62 5.98 -2.76
CA ILE A 85 -6.28 5.22 -1.68
C ILE A 85 -6.48 3.76 -2.10
N ASP A 86 -7.04 3.51 -3.29
CA ASP A 86 -7.27 2.14 -3.78
C ASP A 86 -5.96 1.35 -3.93
N ARG A 87 -4.87 2.00 -4.37
CA ARG A 87 -3.54 1.40 -4.41
C ARG A 87 -3.04 1.04 -3.01
N ARG A 88 -3.22 1.93 -2.03
CA ARG A 88 -2.79 1.70 -0.64
C ARG A 88 -3.60 0.58 0.01
N ILE A 89 -4.91 0.55 -0.18
CA ILE A 89 -5.80 -0.52 0.29
C ILE A 89 -5.33 -1.88 -0.24
N ARG A 90 -5.09 -1.97 -1.56
CA ARG A 90 -4.60 -3.21 -2.19
C ARG A 90 -3.24 -3.65 -1.64
N PHE A 91 -2.33 -2.69 -1.46
CA PHE A 91 -1.01 -2.95 -0.88
C PHE A 91 -1.10 -3.51 0.55
N LEU A 92 -1.89 -2.86 1.41
CA LEU A 92 -2.06 -3.29 2.80
C LEU A 92 -2.78 -4.65 2.88
N GLY A 93 -3.83 -4.85 2.09
CA GLY A 93 -4.58 -6.10 2.03
C GLY A 93 -3.70 -7.29 1.67
N LYS A 94 -2.93 -7.19 0.58
CA LYS A 94 -1.98 -8.24 0.17
C LYS A 94 -0.96 -8.57 1.27
N ARG A 95 -0.41 -7.56 1.95
CA ARG A 95 0.58 -7.79 3.03
C ARG A 95 -0.02 -8.46 4.25
N LEU A 96 -1.23 -8.08 4.64
CA LEU A 96 -1.93 -8.66 5.78
C LEU A 96 -2.38 -10.10 5.50
N GLU A 97 -2.71 -10.42 4.25
CA GLU A 97 -3.11 -11.78 3.83
C GLU A 97 -1.98 -12.79 3.97
N VAL A 98 -0.76 -12.43 3.56
CA VAL A 98 0.41 -13.32 3.62
C VAL A 98 1.17 -13.24 4.94
N ALA A 99 0.72 -12.41 5.89
CA ALA A 99 1.42 -12.17 7.15
C ALA A 99 1.34 -13.36 8.10
N GLU A 100 2.48 -13.79 8.63
CA GLU A 100 2.57 -14.76 9.71
C GLU A 100 2.91 -14.02 11.01
N LEU A 101 1.98 -14.02 11.96
CA LEU A 101 2.15 -13.34 13.23
C LEU A 101 3.14 -14.11 14.12
N THR A 102 4.25 -13.47 14.46
CA THR A 102 5.26 -14.01 15.38
C THR A 102 5.40 -13.08 16.58
N ASP A 103 5.21 -13.64 17.78
CA ASP A 103 5.45 -12.92 19.02
C ASP A 103 6.90 -13.13 19.49
N PRO A 104 7.75 -12.08 19.47
CA PRO A 104 9.12 -12.19 19.94
C PRO A 104 9.24 -12.49 21.44
N ALA A 105 8.20 -12.25 22.24
CA ALA A 105 8.23 -12.49 23.69
C ALA A 105 8.23 -13.98 24.07
N VAL A 106 7.81 -14.87 23.16
CA VAL A 106 7.73 -16.32 23.39
C VAL A 106 9.12 -16.97 23.42
N HIS A 107 10.13 -16.36 22.81
CA HIS A 107 11.48 -16.90 22.77
C HIS A 107 12.26 -16.50 24.03
N HIS A 108 12.35 -17.42 24.98
CA HIS A 108 13.26 -17.34 26.12
C HIS A 108 14.57 -18.08 25.79
N GLY A 109 15.53 -17.41 25.16
CA GLY A 109 16.84 -17.99 24.86
C GLY A 109 17.87 -16.93 24.48
N SER A 110 19.08 -17.04 25.05
CA SER A 110 20.18 -16.07 24.90
C SER A 110 21.07 -16.30 23.69
N ASP A 111 21.00 -17.49 23.07
CA ASP A 111 22.03 -17.96 22.15
C ASP A 111 21.68 -17.74 20.66
N GLN A 112 20.44 -17.37 20.34
CA GLN A 112 20.00 -17.14 18.97
C GLN A 112 19.08 -15.91 18.87
N ILE A 113 19.32 -15.08 17.84
CA ILE A 113 18.52 -13.89 17.55
C ILE A 113 17.39 -14.28 16.58
N PHE A 114 16.14 -14.03 16.97
CA PHE A 114 14.94 -14.28 16.17
C PHE A 114 14.35 -12.99 15.59
N PHE A 115 13.41 -13.14 14.66
CA PHE A 115 12.64 -12.02 14.13
C PHE A 115 11.90 -11.27 15.24
N GLY A 116 12.01 -9.94 15.27
CA GLY A 116 11.40 -9.10 16.30
C GLY A 116 12.22 -8.96 17.59
N ALA A 117 13.40 -9.59 17.70
CA ALA A 117 14.28 -9.42 18.85
C ALA A 117 14.91 -8.01 18.87
N THR A 118 14.95 -7.41 20.06
CA THR A 118 15.72 -6.18 20.30
C THR A 118 17.12 -6.57 20.77
N VAL A 119 18.13 -6.26 19.98
CA VAL A 119 19.53 -6.62 20.26
C VAL A 119 20.30 -5.37 20.64
N ARG A 120 21.06 -5.46 21.73
CA ARG A 120 22.09 -4.47 22.07
C ARG A 120 23.45 -5.11 21.81
N TYR A 121 24.22 -4.52 20.91
CA TYR A 121 25.61 -4.89 20.68
C TYR A 121 26.52 -3.89 21.41
N ALA A 122 27.76 -4.28 21.63
CA ALA A 122 28.84 -3.41 22.08
C ALA A 122 30.05 -3.67 21.18
N ASP A 123 30.81 -2.63 20.90
CA ASP A 123 32.07 -2.77 20.17
C ASP A 123 33.23 -3.20 21.09
N GLU A 124 34.44 -3.33 20.53
CA GLU A 124 35.66 -3.69 21.26
C GLU A 124 36.01 -2.70 22.38
N THR A 125 35.47 -1.47 22.32
CA THR A 125 35.65 -0.40 23.30
C THR A 125 34.49 -0.29 24.30
N GLY A 126 33.45 -1.10 24.15
CA GLY A 126 32.31 -1.17 25.05
C GLY A 126 31.31 -0.02 24.91
N ALA A 127 31.32 0.72 23.80
CA ALA A 127 30.36 1.80 23.52
C ALA A 127 29.13 1.28 22.76
#